data_AF-A0AAV7M3K9-F1
#
_entry.id   AF-A0AAV7M3K9-F1
#
_cell.length_a   1.000
_cell.length_b   1.000
_cell.length_c   1.000
_cell.angle_alpha   90.00
_cell.angle_beta   90.00
_cell.angle_gamma   90.00
#
_symmetry.space_group_name_H-M   'P 1'
#
loop_
_entity.id
_entity.type
_entity.pdbx_description
1 polymer ?
#
loop_
_entity_poly.entity_id
_entity_poly.type
_entity_poly.pdbx_seq_one_letter_code
_entity_poly.pdbx_strand_id
1 'polypeptide(L)'
;MKYFDHKYQTDERHTVNTTTCDFSIGDIRDIQTLLSLEDADNSGLTPTCNDIARDLGLSSSTTCISGLRPRSRFTPVFSSDNAIDVFYKLVTEDLYKLENQYSLGGKSWSHNLSPQELMALRSLDDIKDIVIKEADKGGNIVIMNRSDYVGEIDRQLQDQKAYCKLSTNPIGKITRDIETTLSFRMDRGLLTNSECKYLFNPTPMSPCIYIIPKVHKPAPFPPGRPIISGINSPTEKLSEYIDLFLQPFVCNLPSFIKDTTHLLSLTADYEWTDVHFLVTLDVTSLYTCIPKKEGLAAIRFFLDKRDAMFLEHSNMLMDLINLVMDNNIFLHEGSWYRQQQGVAMGARFSPSFANLYMGHFEHHHLWTKGPPALTQHILYWGRYIDDVLLFWLGDRMSLDRLIQYLNVNSYNIHFTSNISSRLFLVYRYCGTGC
;
A
#
# COMPACT_ATOMS: atom_id res chain seq x y z
N MET A 1 15.15 10.37 -2.89
CA MET A 1 15.53 9.11 -2.21
C MET A 1 14.29 8.50 -1.62
N LYS A 2 13.53 7.80 -2.47
CA LYS A 2 12.34 7.05 -2.12
C LYS A 2 12.49 5.70 -2.81
N TYR A 3 12.85 4.69 -2.01
CA TYR A 3 12.78 3.30 -2.41
C TYR A 3 11.31 3.00 -2.70
N PHE A 4 11.02 2.58 -3.93
CA PHE A 4 9.81 1.85 -4.23
C PHE A 4 10.01 0.46 -3.63
N ASP A 5 9.31 0.15 -2.54
CA ASP A 5 9.24 -1.21 -2.04
C ASP A 5 7.79 -1.68 -2.03
N HIS A 6 7.63 -2.94 -2.42
CA HIS A 6 6.42 -3.61 -2.83
C HIS A 6 5.32 -3.57 -1.74
N LYS A 7 4.21 -2.89 -2.04
CA LYS A 7 2.90 -3.14 -1.42
C LYS A 7 2.00 -3.96 -2.35
N TYR A 8 2.51 -5.07 -2.88
CA TYR A 8 1.67 -6.17 -3.35
C TYR A 8 2.38 -7.47 -2.97
N GLN A 9 1.98 -8.00 -1.82
CA GLN A 9 2.37 -9.33 -1.39
C GLN A 9 1.53 -10.33 -2.18
N THR A 10 2.08 -10.85 -3.27
CA THR A 10 1.59 -12.08 -3.92
C THR A 10 2.50 -13.23 -3.48
N ASP A 11 1.92 -14.18 -2.77
CA ASP A 11 2.47 -15.52 -2.55
C ASP A 11 2.72 -16.16 -3.93
N GLU A 12 3.97 -16.53 -4.25
CA GLU A 12 4.28 -17.78 -4.95
C GLU A 12 5.78 -18.11 -4.89
N ARG A 13 6.08 -19.34 -4.47
CA ARG A 13 7.42 -19.93 -4.45
C ARG A 13 7.67 -20.59 -5.79
N HIS A 14 8.72 -20.21 -6.51
CA HIS A 14 9.52 -21.13 -7.32
C HIS A 14 10.95 -20.60 -7.47
N THR A 15 11.88 -21.30 -6.84
CA THR A 15 13.33 -21.18 -7.05
C THR A 15 13.71 -21.73 -8.41
N VAL A 16 14.30 -20.90 -9.27
CA VAL A 16 15.21 -21.34 -10.33
C VAL A 16 16.49 -20.53 -10.20
N ASN A 17 17.58 -21.24 -9.97
CA ASN A 17 18.93 -20.69 -9.87
C ASN A 17 19.37 -20.09 -11.21
N THR A 18 19.46 -18.76 -11.26
CA THR A 18 20.41 -18.07 -12.12
C THR A 18 21.15 -17.06 -11.25
N THR A 19 22.48 -17.09 -11.34
CA THR A 19 23.42 -16.21 -10.63
C THR A 19 23.05 -14.74 -10.89
N THR A 20 22.34 -14.12 -9.95
CA THR A 20 22.05 -12.69 -9.95
C THR A 20 23.19 -11.95 -9.27
N CYS A 21 23.88 -11.10 -10.02
CA CYS A 21 24.70 -10.05 -9.41
C CYS A 21 23.76 -9.10 -8.66
N ASP A 22 23.85 -9.07 -7.34
CA ASP A 22 23.11 -8.15 -6.48
C ASP A 22 23.50 -6.70 -6.79
N PHE A 23 22.57 -5.94 -7.37
CA PHE A 23 22.68 -4.49 -7.50
C PHE A 23 21.52 -3.81 -6.78
N SER A 24 21.82 -3.18 -5.64
CA SER A 24 20.90 -2.31 -4.89
C SER A 24 20.97 -0.88 -5.44
N ILE A 25 19.83 -0.24 -5.71
CA ILE A 25 19.79 1.15 -6.19
C ILE A 25 18.76 1.93 -5.38
N GLY A 26 19.16 3.07 -4.80
CA GLY A 26 18.53 3.65 -3.62
C GLY A 26 17.93 5.04 -3.77
N ASP A 27 17.86 5.58 -4.98
CA ASP A 27 17.37 6.93 -5.21
C ASP A 27 16.77 7.11 -6.61
N ILE A 28 15.75 7.96 -6.79
CA ILE A 28 15.31 8.45 -8.12
C ILE A 28 16.46 9.26 -8.80
N ARG A 29 17.54 9.54 -8.07
CA ARG A 29 18.80 10.07 -8.61
C ARG A 29 19.65 9.04 -9.36
N ASP A 30 19.27 7.76 -9.37
CA ASP A 30 20.07 6.67 -9.94
C ASP A 30 19.57 6.17 -11.31
N ILE A 31 18.62 6.89 -11.93
CA ILE A 31 18.18 6.64 -13.32
C ILE A 31 19.36 6.71 -14.32
N GLN A 32 20.50 7.30 -13.93
CA GLN A 32 21.72 7.33 -14.75
C GLN A 32 22.50 6.02 -14.84
N THR A 33 22.33 5.08 -13.91
CA THR A 33 23.11 3.84 -13.94
C THR A 33 22.42 2.75 -14.77
N LEU A 34 21.09 2.85 -14.96
CA LEU A 34 20.28 1.85 -15.66
C LEU A 34 20.24 2.03 -17.19
N LEU A 35 20.73 3.14 -17.73
CA LEU A 35 20.72 3.44 -19.17
C LEU A 35 22.00 2.98 -19.91
N SER A 36 22.73 2.02 -19.33
CA SER A 36 24.02 1.54 -19.88
C SER A 36 24.00 0.11 -20.40
N LEU A 37 22.87 -0.58 -20.41
CA LEU A 37 22.80 -1.99 -20.84
C LEU A 37 21.54 -2.26 -21.65
N GLU A 38 21.57 -1.95 -22.94
CA GLU A 38 20.76 -2.63 -23.94
C GLU A 38 21.68 -3.25 -24.99
N ASP A 39 21.60 -4.57 -25.13
CA ASP A 39 21.57 -5.26 -26.43
C ASP A 39 21.22 -6.73 -26.18
N ALA A 40 19.99 -7.13 -26.53
CA ALA A 40 19.71 -8.22 -27.48
C ALA A 40 18.29 -8.83 -27.32
N ASP A 41 17.64 -8.93 -28.49
CA ASP A 41 16.57 -9.83 -28.93
C ASP A 41 15.08 -9.58 -28.59
N ASN A 42 14.46 -8.96 -29.61
CA ASN A 42 13.08 -9.06 -30.05
C ASN A 42 12.48 -10.48 -29.98
N SER A 43 11.31 -10.62 -29.34
CA SER A 43 10.18 -11.34 -29.95
C SER A 43 8.85 -10.87 -29.34
N GLY A 44 7.89 -10.58 -30.23
CA GLY A 44 6.71 -9.79 -29.95
C GLY A 44 5.62 -10.46 -29.11
N LEU A 45 4.88 -9.61 -28.41
CA LEU A 45 3.42 -9.54 -28.26
C LEU A 45 3.16 -8.58 -27.10
N THR A 46 2.86 -7.31 -27.40
CA THR A 46 2.44 -6.31 -26.40
C THR A 46 0.99 -6.59 -26.00
N PRO A 47 0.67 -6.98 -24.75
CA PRO A 47 -0.71 -7.08 -24.30
C PRO A 47 -1.25 -5.66 -24.10
N THR A 48 -2.45 -5.40 -24.60
CA THR A 48 -3.09 -4.10 -24.38
C THR A 48 -3.87 -4.12 -23.07
N CYS A 49 -4.06 -2.96 -22.44
CA CYS A 49 -4.77 -2.80 -21.17
C CYS A 49 -6.23 -3.34 -21.18
N ASN A 50 -6.77 -3.68 -22.36
CA ASN A 50 -8.07 -4.32 -22.54
C ASN A 50 -8.08 -5.83 -22.18
N ASP A 51 -6.93 -6.49 -22.10
CA ASP A 51 -6.87 -7.94 -21.82
C ASP A 51 -7.07 -8.25 -20.33
N ILE A 52 -6.71 -7.31 -19.43
CA ILE A 52 -6.90 -7.44 -17.97
C ILE A 52 -8.39 -7.36 -17.58
N ALA A 53 -9.19 -6.60 -18.33
CA ALA A 53 -10.63 -6.49 -18.09
C ALA A 53 -11.40 -7.76 -18.48
N ARG A 54 -10.82 -8.58 -19.37
CA ARG A 54 -11.42 -9.84 -19.83
C ARG A 54 -11.17 -11.00 -18.87
N ASP A 55 -10.02 -11.01 -18.20
CA ASP A 55 -9.70 -11.97 -17.12
C ASP A 55 -10.53 -11.77 -15.84
N LEU A 56 -11.23 -10.63 -15.71
CA LEU A 56 -12.17 -10.36 -14.61
C LEU A 56 -13.61 -10.83 -14.86
N GLY A 57 -13.87 -11.58 -15.94
CA GLY A 57 -15.10 -12.36 -16.08
C GLY A 57 -16.41 -11.56 -16.02
N LEU A 58 -16.45 -10.35 -16.58
CA LEU A 58 -17.67 -9.56 -16.72
C LEU A 58 -18.57 -10.14 -17.83
N SER A 59 -19.24 -11.25 -17.53
CA SER A 59 -20.39 -11.73 -18.31
C SER A 59 -21.70 -11.42 -17.59
N SER A 60 -22.68 -10.95 -18.35
CA SER A 60 -24.01 -10.53 -17.93
C SER A 60 -24.89 -11.70 -17.47
N SER A 61 -24.78 -12.11 -16.21
CA SER A 61 -25.89 -12.71 -15.43
C SER A 61 -25.49 -12.94 -13.97
N THR A 62 -26.24 -12.33 -13.06
CA THR A 62 -26.47 -12.74 -11.66
C THR A 62 -25.25 -12.92 -10.74
N THR A 63 -24.95 -11.87 -9.96
CA THR A 63 -24.38 -11.87 -8.59
C THR A 63 -23.39 -12.97 -8.20
N CYS A 64 -22.08 -12.68 -8.25
CA CYS A 64 -21.00 -13.14 -7.33
C CYS A 64 -19.63 -12.73 -7.89
N ILE A 65 -19.14 -11.51 -7.61
CA ILE A 65 -17.89 -10.99 -8.22
C ILE A 65 -16.67 -11.16 -7.30
N SER A 66 -16.84 -11.41 -6.00
CA SER A 66 -15.72 -11.18 -5.08
C SER A 66 -14.64 -12.28 -5.08
N GLY A 67 -14.93 -13.55 -5.40
CA GLY A 67 -13.94 -14.64 -5.27
C GLY A 67 -13.39 -14.86 -3.84
N LEU A 68 -13.76 -13.98 -2.90
CA LEU A 68 -13.33 -13.97 -1.50
C LEU A 68 -14.07 -15.07 -0.76
N ARG A 69 -13.37 -16.18 -0.56
CA ARG A 69 -13.83 -17.31 0.25
C ARG A 69 -12.83 -17.53 1.38
N PRO A 70 -13.27 -18.03 2.56
CA PRO A 70 -12.33 -18.51 3.56
C PRO A 70 -11.36 -19.50 2.92
N ARG A 71 -10.07 -19.43 3.27
CA ARG A 71 -9.07 -20.39 2.76
C ARG A 71 -9.61 -21.80 2.98
N SER A 72 -9.71 -22.55 1.89
CA SER A 72 -10.20 -23.93 1.95
C SER A 72 -9.27 -24.76 2.82
N ARG A 73 -9.84 -25.51 3.75
CA ARG A 73 -9.12 -26.58 4.47
C ARG A 73 -9.19 -27.91 3.72
N PHE A 74 -9.76 -27.91 2.51
CA PHE A 74 -9.85 -29.09 1.68
C PHE A 74 -8.46 -29.48 1.19
N THR A 75 -8.03 -30.68 1.57
CA THR A 75 -6.87 -31.35 0.99
C THR A 75 -7.44 -32.40 0.03
N PRO A 76 -7.23 -32.28 -1.29
CA PRO A 76 -7.69 -33.32 -2.20
C PRO A 76 -6.98 -34.62 -1.86
N VAL A 77 -7.74 -35.64 -1.49
CA VAL A 77 -7.18 -36.96 -1.15
C VAL A 77 -6.84 -37.73 -2.44
N PHE A 78 -7.54 -37.45 -3.54
CA PHE A 78 -7.28 -37.97 -4.88
C PHE A 78 -7.78 -36.99 -5.93
N SER A 79 -6.98 -36.73 -6.95
CA SER A 79 -7.31 -35.86 -8.08
C SER A 79 -7.40 -36.70 -9.35
N SER A 80 -8.37 -36.46 -10.23
CA SER A 80 -8.40 -37.07 -11.57
C SER A 80 -7.40 -36.43 -12.54
N ASP A 81 -6.69 -35.38 -12.11
CA ASP A 81 -5.62 -34.72 -12.83
C ASP A 81 -4.26 -35.35 -12.47
N ASN A 82 -3.64 -35.99 -13.46
CA ASN A 82 -2.33 -36.63 -13.36
C ASN A 82 -1.24 -35.68 -12.86
N ALA A 83 -1.33 -34.37 -13.13
CA ALA A 83 -0.33 -33.41 -12.68
C ALA A 83 -0.33 -33.24 -11.16
N ILE A 84 -1.52 -33.24 -10.55
CA ILE A 84 -1.70 -33.12 -9.10
C ILE A 84 -1.22 -34.40 -8.41
N ASP A 85 -1.51 -35.56 -8.98
CA ASP A 85 -1.06 -36.85 -8.43
C ASP A 85 0.47 -37.01 -8.53
N VAL A 86 1.08 -36.54 -9.64
CA VAL A 86 2.55 -36.49 -9.78
C VAL A 86 3.15 -35.53 -8.77
N PHE A 87 2.58 -34.33 -8.59
CA PHE A 87 3.05 -33.38 -7.59
C PHE A 87 2.93 -33.96 -6.17
N TYR A 88 1.79 -34.56 -5.82
CA TYR A 88 1.58 -35.22 -4.53
C TYR A 88 2.60 -36.32 -4.31
N LYS A 89 2.87 -37.15 -5.33
CA LYS A 89 3.87 -38.21 -5.26
C LYS A 89 5.29 -37.66 -5.06
N LEU A 90 5.67 -36.61 -5.80
CA LEU A 90 6.99 -35.98 -5.66
C LEU A 90 7.18 -35.36 -4.27
N VAL A 91 6.19 -34.61 -3.78
CA VAL A 91 6.23 -34.02 -2.44
C VAL A 91 6.25 -35.11 -1.38
N THR A 92 5.47 -36.17 -1.54
CA THR A 92 5.44 -37.30 -0.61
C THR A 92 6.78 -38.06 -0.61
N GLU A 93 7.38 -38.30 -1.77
CA GLU A 93 8.72 -38.89 -1.88
C GLU A 93 9.79 -38.00 -1.24
N ASP A 94 9.71 -36.68 -1.42
CA ASP A 94 10.65 -35.75 -0.80
C ASP A 94 10.46 -35.66 0.72
N LEU A 95 9.22 -35.73 1.20
CA LEU A 95 8.92 -35.85 2.63
C LEU A 95 9.46 -37.17 3.20
N TYR A 96 9.30 -38.29 2.50
CA TYR A 96 9.90 -39.57 2.92
C TYR A 96 11.44 -39.53 2.86
N LYS A 97 12.05 -38.87 1.88
CA LYS A 97 13.51 -38.66 1.85
C LYS A 97 13.97 -37.81 3.03
N LEU A 98 13.22 -36.74 3.36
CA LEU A 98 13.48 -35.92 4.54
C LEU A 98 13.35 -36.73 5.82
N GLU A 99 12.25 -37.46 6.01
CA GLU A 99 11.98 -38.27 7.22
C GLU A 99 12.98 -39.43 7.38
N ASN A 100 13.39 -40.07 6.28
CA ASN A 100 14.46 -41.07 6.29
C ASN A 100 15.85 -40.46 6.53
N GLN A 101 16.11 -39.24 6.07
CA GLN A 101 17.31 -38.48 6.45
C GLN A 101 17.31 -38.11 7.94
N TYR A 102 16.14 -37.91 8.57
CA TYR A 102 16.01 -37.73 10.01
C TYR A 102 16.20 -39.04 10.81
N SER A 103 15.71 -40.15 10.26
CA SER A 103 15.73 -41.47 10.93
C SER A 103 17.10 -42.15 10.87
N LEU A 104 17.88 -41.90 9.82
CA LEU A 104 19.27 -42.33 9.68
C LEU A 104 20.20 -41.21 10.17
N GLY A 105 20.29 -41.07 11.50
CA GLY A 105 20.92 -39.92 12.16
C GLY A 105 22.23 -39.44 11.53
N GLY A 106 22.27 -38.14 11.18
CA GLY A 106 23.54 -37.46 10.94
C GLY A 106 23.61 -36.40 9.83
N LYS A 107 22.59 -35.57 9.65
CA LYS A 107 22.86 -34.17 9.24
C LYS A 107 22.31 -33.25 10.30
N SER A 108 23.20 -32.78 11.19
CA SER A 108 22.94 -31.58 11.98
C SER A 108 22.64 -30.49 10.97
N TRP A 109 21.42 -29.96 10.95
CA TRP A 109 21.18 -28.66 10.34
C TRP A 109 22.13 -27.70 11.05
N SER A 110 23.24 -27.35 10.41
CA SER A 110 24.06 -26.26 10.88
C SER A 110 23.18 -25.03 10.70
N HIS A 111 22.72 -24.45 11.80
CA HIS A 111 22.15 -23.11 11.75
C HIS A 111 23.11 -22.24 10.94
N ASN A 112 22.58 -21.35 10.10
CA ASN A 112 23.39 -20.33 9.41
C ASN A 112 24.09 -19.37 10.39
N LEU A 113 23.81 -19.54 11.69
CA LEU A 113 24.38 -18.82 12.81
C LEU A 113 25.16 -19.80 13.68
N SER A 114 26.33 -19.37 14.13
CA SER A 114 27.11 -20.05 15.16
C SER A 114 26.32 -20.16 16.47
N PRO A 115 26.66 -21.13 17.35
CA PRO A 115 26.08 -21.22 18.69
C PRO A 115 26.21 -19.91 19.49
N GLN A 116 27.31 -19.18 19.29
CA GLN A 116 27.56 -17.88 19.92
C GLN A 116 26.59 -16.81 19.42
N GLU A 117 26.34 -16.72 18.12
CA GLU A 117 25.37 -15.78 17.55
C GLU A 117 23.95 -16.10 17.98
N LEU A 118 23.57 -17.39 18.06
CA LEU A 118 22.27 -17.79 18.59
C LEU A 118 22.11 -17.41 20.07
N MET A 119 23.15 -17.60 20.88
CA MET A 119 23.14 -17.15 22.28
C MET A 119 23.06 -15.62 22.38
N ALA A 120 23.75 -14.88 21.51
CA ALA A 120 23.68 -13.43 21.46
C ALA A 120 22.27 -12.95 21.07
N LEU A 121 21.62 -13.58 20.08
CA LEU A 121 20.25 -13.26 19.68
C LEU A 121 19.24 -13.55 20.78
N ARG A 122 19.38 -14.68 21.49
CA ARG A 122 18.53 -14.99 22.66
C ARG A 122 18.71 -13.96 23.77
N SER A 123 19.98 -13.62 24.06
CA SER A 123 20.30 -12.60 25.06
C SER A 123 19.72 -11.24 24.67
N LEU A 124 19.72 -10.89 23.38
CA LEU A 124 19.15 -9.66 22.87
C LEU A 124 17.61 -9.64 22.97
N ASP A 125 16.94 -10.76 22.68
CA ASP A 125 15.49 -10.91 22.81
C ASP A 125 15.01 -10.85 24.27
N ASP A 126 15.85 -11.28 25.22
CA ASP A 126 15.58 -11.19 26.65
C ASP A 126 15.64 -9.75 27.20
N ILE A 127 16.33 -8.81 26.53
CA ILE A 127 16.40 -7.41 26.95
C ILE A 127 15.06 -6.72 26.66
N LYS A 128 14.27 -6.46 27.72
CA LYS A 128 12.94 -5.83 27.60
C LYS A 128 12.98 -4.30 27.53
N ASP A 129 14.11 -3.68 27.86
CA ASP A 129 14.28 -2.22 27.87
C ASP A 129 14.60 -1.64 26.48
N ILE A 130 14.74 -2.48 25.46
CA ILE A 130 14.97 -2.06 24.08
C ILE A 130 13.81 -2.46 23.16
N VAL A 131 13.67 -1.74 22.07
CA VAL A 131 12.79 -2.06 20.96
C VAL A 131 13.62 -2.10 19.69
N ILE A 132 13.47 -3.19 18.93
CA ILE A 132 14.13 -3.39 17.64
C ILE A 132 13.08 -3.27 16.54
N LYS A 133 13.28 -2.34 15.62
CA LYS A 133 12.38 -2.07 14.48
C LYS A 133 13.16 -1.76 13.22
N GLU A 134 12.56 -2.06 12.08
CA GLU A 134 13.04 -1.53 10.80
C GLU A 134 12.90 0.00 10.76
N ALA A 135 13.82 0.67 10.08
CA ALA A 135 13.73 2.09 9.80
C ALA A 135 12.70 2.36 8.70
N ASP A 136 12.05 3.52 8.76
CA ASP A 136 11.06 3.95 7.77
C ASP A 136 11.62 4.02 6.33
N LYS A 137 12.93 4.26 6.20
CA LYS A 137 13.65 4.36 4.93
C LYS A 137 15.08 3.84 5.07
N GLY A 138 15.59 3.25 3.99
CA GLY A 138 17.00 2.87 3.85
C GLY A 138 17.38 1.50 4.40
N GLY A 139 16.41 0.62 4.69
CA GLY A 139 16.66 -0.78 5.07
C GLY A 139 17.39 -0.99 6.40
N ASN A 140 17.63 0.07 7.16
CA ASN A 140 18.37 0.01 8.41
C ASN A 140 17.54 -0.63 9.53
N ILE A 141 18.21 -1.29 10.47
CA ILE A 141 17.61 -1.75 11.73
C ILE A 141 17.88 -0.70 12.81
N VAL A 142 16.85 -0.33 13.56
CA VAL A 142 16.89 0.64 14.65
C VAL A 142 16.74 -0.08 15.97
N ILE A 143 17.70 0.13 16.86
CA ILE A 143 17.65 -0.28 18.27
C ILE A 143 17.47 0.99 19.09
N MET A 144 16.41 1.04 19.89
CA MET A 144 16.10 2.22 20.71
C MET A 144 15.56 1.82 22.08
N ASN A 145 15.67 2.71 23.08
CA ASN A 145 15.11 2.47 24.39
C ASN A 145 13.57 2.34 24.29
N ARG A 146 13.01 1.39 25.04
CA ARG A 146 11.56 1.18 25.12
C ARG A 146 10.84 2.43 25.64
N SER A 147 11.44 3.14 26.60
CA SER A 147 10.88 4.40 27.13
C SER A 147 10.70 5.46 26.04
N ASP A 148 11.69 5.62 25.16
CA ASP A 148 11.66 6.62 24.10
C ASP A 148 10.67 6.21 23.00
N TYR A 149 10.60 4.91 22.70
CA TYR A 149 9.63 4.34 21.77
C TYR A 149 8.18 4.56 22.22
N VAL A 150 7.87 4.20 23.48
CA VAL A 150 6.54 4.37 24.06
C VAL A 150 6.22 5.86 24.21
N GLY A 151 7.19 6.68 24.64
CA GLY A 151 7.04 8.12 24.76
C GLY A 151 6.70 8.82 23.45
N GLU A 152 7.26 8.37 22.32
CA GLU A 152 6.90 8.90 21.00
C GLU A 152 5.46 8.54 20.59
N ILE A 153 4.99 7.34 20.91
CA ILE A 153 3.58 6.96 20.69
C ILE A 153 2.68 7.85 21.56
N ASP A 154 2.98 7.97 22.85
CA ASP A 154 2.20 8.78 23.79
C ASP A 154 2.14 10.25 23.35
N ARG A 155 3.26 10.80 22.87
CA ARG A 155 3.32 12.16 22.31
C ARG A 155 2.38 12.33 21.12
N GLN A 156 2.26 11.32 20.24
CA GLN A 156 1.30 11.37 19.11
C GLN A 156 -0.16 11.25 19.60
N LEU A 157 -0.42 10.39 20.59
CA LEU A 157 -1.76 10.20 21.17
C LEU A 157 -2.27 11.41 21.97
N GLN A 158 -1.40 12.37 22.30
CA GLN A 158 -1.80 13.65 22.91
C GLN A 158 -2.57 14.57 21.94
N ASP A 159 -2.50 14.33 20.62
CA ASP A 159 -3.31 15.08 19.66
C ASP A 159 -4.79 14.67 19.76
N GLN A 160 -5.54 15.44 20.55
CA GLN A 160 -6.97 15.24 20.79
C GLN A 160 -7.85 15.49 19.56
N LYS A 161 -7.32 16.08 18.48
CA LYS A 161 -8.05 16.18 17.21
C LYS A 161 -7.94 14.88 16.42
N ALA A 162 -6.80 14.22 16.49
CA ALA A 162 -6.52 12.99 15.76
C ALA A 162 -6.97 11.74 16.53
N TYR A 163 -6.85 11.72 17.86
CA TYR A 163 -7.08 10.54 18.69
C TYR A 163 -7.99 10.82 19.87
N CYS A 164 -8.83 9.84 20.18
CA CYS A 164 -9.72 9.85 21.33
C CYS A 164 -9.52 8.58 22.16
N LYS A 165 -9.25 8.75 23.46
CA LYS A 165 -9.17 7.64 24.41
C LYS A 165 -10.57 7.13 24.73
N LEU A 166 -10.76 5.82 24.66
CA LEU A 166 -12.03 5.15 24.95
C LEU A 166 -12.07 4.66 26.40
N SER A 167 -13.23 4.78 27.03
CA SER A 167 -13.44 4.35 28.42
C SER A 167 -13.59 2.84 28.60
N THR A 168 -13.93 2.13 27.53
CA THR A 168 -14.27 0.70 27.56
C THR A 168 -13.77 -0.01 26.32
N ASN A 169 -13.56 -1.33 26.41
CA ASN A 169 -13.26 -2.17 25.26
C ASN A 169 -14.41 -2.12 24.21
N PRO A 170 -14.17 -1.60 23.01
CA PRO A 170 -15.20 -1.43 21.99
C PRO A 170 -15.45 -2.67 21.13
N ILE A 171 -14.60 -3.71 21.21
CA ILE A 171 -14.60 -4.86 20.28
C ILE A 171 -15.97 -5.53 20.21
N GLY A 172 -16.56 -5.87 21.36
CA GLY A 172 -17.87 -6.56 21.39
C GLY A 172 -19.03 -5.72 20.87
N LYS A 173 -18.93 -4.38 20.89
CA LYS A 173 -19.92 -3.51 20.24
C LYS A 173 -19.73 -3.55 18.72
N ILE A 174 -18.50 -3.37 18.27
CA ILE A 174 -18.15 -3.33 16.84
C ILE A 174 -18.51 -4.64 16.15
N THR A 175 -18.20 -5.78 16.76
CA THR A 175 -18.54 -7.09 16.19
C THR A 175 -20.05 -7.25 15.99
N ARG A 176 -20.88 -6.80 16.95
CA ARG A 176 -22.35 -6.82 16.83
C ARG A 176 -22.86 -5.86 15.76
N ASP A 177 -22.28 -4.67 15.68
CA ASP A 177 -22.65 -3.67 14.66
C ASP A 177 -22.31 -4.21 13.24
N ILE A 178 -21.16 -4.88 13.09
CA ILE A 178 -20.77 -5.57 11.85
C ILE A 178 -21.74 -6.71 11.53
N GLU A 179 -22.00 -7.61 12.48
CA GLU A 179 -22.91 -8.75 12.30
C GLU A 179 -24.30 -8.29 11.83
N THR A 180 -24.86 -7.29 12.53
CA THR A 180 -26.16 -6.70 12.19
C THR A 180 -26.16 -6.10 10.78
N THR A 181 -25.08 -5.39 10.43
CA THR A 181 -24.92 -4.81 9.09
C THR A 181 -24.88 -5.89 8.04
N LEU A 182 -24.07 -6.94 8.23
CA LEU A 182 -23.91 -8.03 7.26
C LEU A 182 -25.23 -8.81 7.07
N SER A 183 -25.93 -9.16 8.15
CA SER A 183 -27.24 -9.82 8.08
C SER A 183 -28.24 -8.99 7.30
N PHE A 184 -28.34 -7.68 7.59
CA PHE A 184 -29.25 -6.79 6.88
C PHE A 184 -28.95 -6.68 5.38
N ARG A 185 -27.67 -6.70 4.97
CA ARG A 185 -27.30 -6.69 3.54
C ARG A 185 -27.54 -8.03 2.86
N MET A 186 -27.36 -9.14 3.59
CA MET A 186 -27.66 -10.48 3.10
C MET A 186 -29.16 -10.64 2.82
N ASP A 187 -30.02 -10.18 3.73
CA ASP A 187 -31.48 -10.25 3.57
C ASP A 187 -31.98 -9.44 2.35
N ARG A 188 -31.23 -8.39 1.96
CA ARG A 188 -31.47 -7.60 0.74
C ARG A 188 -30.85 -8.20 -0.52
N GLY A 189 -30.20 -9.36 -0.44
CA GLY A 189 -29.51 -9.99 -1.57
C GLY A 189 -28.27 -9.23 -2.05
N LEU A 190 -27.74 -8.29 -1.25
CA LEU A 190 -26.53 -7.52 -1.59
C LEU A 190 -25.24 -8.24 -1.20
N LEU A 191 -25.33 -9.19 -0.27
CA LEU A 191 -24.24 -10.08 0.12
C LEU A 191 -24.71 -11.53 0.07
N THR A 192 -23.82 -12.40 -0.36
CA THR A 192 -24.04 -13.84 -0.27
C THR A 192 -23.69 -14.37 1.12
N ASN A 193 -24.17 -15.58 1.43
CA ASN A 193 -23.79 -16.28 2.66
C ASN A 193 -22.28 -16.54 2.73
N SER A 194 -21.64 -16.84 1.59
CA SER A 194 -20.18 -17.00 1.52
C SER A 194 -19.42 -15.72 1.85
N GLU A 195 -19.89 -14.58 1.34
CA GLU A 195 -19.29 -13.28 1.65
C GLU A 195 -19.51 -12.94 3.12
N CYS A 196 -20.71 -13.12 3.67
CA CYS A 196 -20.95 -12.85 5.09
C CYS A 196 -20.04 -13.69 6.00
N LYS A 197 -19.85 -14.98 5.69
CA LYS A 197 -18.91 -15.87 6.41
C LYS A 197 -17.45 -15.42 6.30
N TYR A 198 -17.07 -14.84 5.17
CA TYR A 198 -15.73 -14.32 4.97
C TYR A 198 -15.51 -12.99 5.71
N LEU A 199 -16.51 -12.11 5.68
CA LEU A 199 -16.45 -10.77 6.26
C LEU A 199 -16.57 -10.78 7.78
N PHE A 200 -17.31 -11.72 8.34
CA PHE A 200 -17.51 -11.83 9.78
C PHE A 200 -16.37 -12.55 10.48
N ASN A 201 -15.82 -11.91 11.51
CA ASN A 201 -14.81 -12.50 12.37
C ASN A 201 -15.42 -12.84 13.74
N PRO A 202 -15.61 -14.14 14.07
CA PRO A 202 -16.23 -14.54 15.34
C PRO A 202 -15.30 -14.37 16.55
N THR A 203 -13.98 -14.33 16.32
CA THR A 203 -12.97 -14.26 17.40
C THR A 203 -11.92 -13.19 17.05
N PRO A 204 -12.32 -11.90 17.06
CA PRO A 204 -11.43 -10.82 16.67
C PRO A 204 -10.31 -10.58 17.69
N MET A 205 -9.11 -10.35 17.18
CA MET A 205 -7.98 -9.85 17.96
C MET A 205 -8.07 -8.32 18.13
N SER A 206 -7.47 -7.84 19.22
CA SER A 206 -7.35 -6.41 19.47
C SER A 206 -6.32 -5.81 18.52
N PRO A 207 -6.66 -4.79 17.72
CA PRO A 207 -5.67 -4.08 16.94
C PRO A 207 -4.67 -3.38 17.87
N CYS A 208 -3.41 -3.31 17.49
CA CYS A 208 -2.36 -2.64 18.28
C CYS A 208 -1.66 -1.58 17.42
N ILE A 209 -1.26 -0.47 18.04
CA ILE A 209 -0.42 0.52 17.40
C ILE A 209 1.05 0.17 17.58
N TYR A 210 1.85 0.43 16.55
CA TYR A 210 3.30 0.44 16.63
C TYR A 210 3.84 1.56 15.74
N ILE A 211 5.04 2.04 16.03
CA ILE A 211 5.72 3.05 15.19
C ILE A 211 6.91 2.45 14.44
N ILE A 212 7.15 2.99 13.24
CA ILE A 212 8.35 2.76 12.42
C ILE A 212 9.22 4.04 12.48
N PRO A 213 10.46 3.99 13.00
CA PRO A 213 11.28 5.20 13.20
C PRO A 213 11.73 5.88 11.90
N LYS A 214 11.48 7.19 11.79
CA LYS A 214 11.89 8.02 10.65
C LYS A 214 13.30 8.60 10.84
N VAL A 215 14.31 7.74 10.80
CA VAL A 215 15.73 8.11 11.03
C VAL A 215 16.31 9.15 10.07
N HIS A 216 15.65 9.39 8.93
CA HIS A 216 16.04 10.40 7.95
C HIS A 216 15.56 11.82 8.30
N LYS A 217 14.83 12.01 9.40
CA LYS A 217 14.39 13.32 9.89
C LYS A 217 15.40 13.85 10.92
N PRO A 218 15.81 15.13 10.83
CA PRO A 218 16.81 15.70 11.73
C PRO A 218 16.17 15.98 13.10
N ALA A 219 16.14 14.97 13.97
CA ALA A 219 15.63 15.07 15.33
C ALA A 219 16.51 14.24 16.28
N PRO A 220 16.66 14.67 17.55
CA PRO A 220 17.43 13.90 18.55
C PRO A 220 16.86 12.49 18.75
N PHE A 221 15.53 12.37 18.70
CA PHE A 221 14.79 11.12 18.67
C PHE A 221 13.98 11.07 17.37
N PRO A 222 14.14 10.02 16.55
CA PRO A 222 13.46 9.94 15.26
C PRO A 222 11.94 9.85 15.45
N PRO A 223 11.14 10.74 14.82
CA PRO A 223 9.70 10.65 14.88
C PRO A 223 9.20 9.29 14.37
N GLY A 224 8.13 8.77 14.96
CA GLY A 224 7.55 7.50 14.55
C GLY A 224 6.51 7.65 13.43
N ARG A 225 6.48 6.74 12.45
CA ARG A 225 5.29 6.54 11.61
C ARG A 225 4.33 5.58 12.32
N PRO A 226 3.15 6.03 12.79
CA PRO A 226 2.20 5.14 13.46
C PRO A 226 1.56 4.19 12.45
N ILE A 227 1.51 2.91 12.78
CA ILE A 227 0.81 1.86 12.03
C ILE A 227 -0.10 1.10 12.99
N ILE A 228 -1.33 0.88 12.59
CA ILE A 228 -2.29 0.05 13.30
C ILE A 228 -2.21 -1.37 12.72
N SER A 229 -1.73 -2.32 13.51
CA SER A 229 -1.80 -3.74 13.18
C SER A 229 -3.25 -4.21 13.34
N GLY A 230 -3.95 -4.34 12.22
CA GLY A 230 -5.34 -4.82 12.16
C GLY A 230 -5.48 -6.32 11.94
N ILE A 231 -4.42 -7.12 12.14
CA ILE A 231 -4.43 -8.56 11.86
C ILE A 231 -5.49 -9.25 12.71
N ASN A 232 -6.39 -9.99 12.05
CA ASN A 232 -7.55 -10.64 12.63
C ASN A 232 -8.44 -9.69 13.46
N SER A 233 -8.45 -8.40 13.14
CA SER A 233 -9.34 -7.43 13.79
C SER A 233 -10.79 -7.57 13.31
N PRO A 234 -11.77 -6.93 13.98
CA PRO A 234 -13.15 -6.93 13.50
C PRO A 234 -13.31 -6.37 12.08
N THR A 235 -12.47 -5.40 11.69
CA THR A 235 -12.61 -4.66 10.42
C THR A 235 -11.65 -5.13 9.32
N GLU A 236 -10.76 -6.10 9.58
CA GLU A 236 -9.75 -6.54 8.60
C GLU A 236 -10.39 -7.01 7.29
N LYS A 237 -11.38 -7.91 7.38
CA LYS A 237 -12.01 -8.53 6.19
C LYS A 237 -12.95 -7.59 5.47
N LEU A 238 -13.59 -6.67 6.19
CA LEU A 238 -14.30 -5.55 5.58
C LEU A 238 -13.35 -4.66 4.77
N SER A 239 -12.20 -4.32 5.35
CA SER A 239 -11.17 -3.54 4.67
C SER A 239 -10.64 -4.25 3.42
N GLU A 240 -10.46 -5.57 3.46
CA GLU A 240 -10.02 -6.36 2.31
C GLU A 240 -11.07 -6.36 1.19
N TYR A 241 -12.34 -6.57 1.56
CA TYR A 241 -13.47 -6.55 0.64
C TYR A 241 -13.66 -5.19 -0.02
N ILE A 242 -13.60 -4.10 0.75
CA ILE A 242 -13.70 -2.74 0.22
C ILE A 242 -12.58 -2.49 -0.80
N ASP A 243 -11.34 -2.85 -0.46
CA ASP A 243 -10.19 -2.61 -1.32
C ASP A 243 -10.37 -3.26 -2.70
N LEU A 244 -10.86 -4.50 -2.73
CA LEU A 244 -11.15 -5.23 -3.98
C LEU A 244 -12.00 -4.42 -4.96
N PHE A 245 -13.00 -3.69 -4.46
CA PHE A 245 -13.89 -2.86 -5.31
C PHE A 245 -13.33 -1.46 -5.59
N LEU A 246 -12.41 -0.94 -4.77
CA LEU A 246 -11.81 0.37 -4.98
C LEU A 246 -10.61 0.32 -5.95
N GLN A 247 -9.85 -0.78 -5.95
CA GLN A 247 -8.63 -0.95 -6.76
C GLN A 247 -8.84 -0.67 -8.26
N PRO A 248 -9.91 -1.14 -8.94
CA PRO A 248 -10.12 -0.82 -10.36
C PRO A 248 -10.23 0.68 -10.63
N PHE A 249 -10.81 1.47 -9.71
CA PHE A 249 -10.86 2.92 -9.87
C PHE A 249 -9.49 3.58 -9.69
N VAL A 250 -8.67 3.03 -8.79
CA VAL A 250 -7.31 3.51 -8.54
C VAL A 250 -6.44 3.31 -9.77
N CYS A 251 -6.45 2.11 -10.34
CA CYS A 251 -5.67 1.77 -11.53
C CYS A 251 -6.08 2.59 -12.77
N ASN A 252 -7.32 3.08 -12.80
CA ASN A 252 -7.85 3.90 -13.90
C ASN A 252 -7.65 5.41 -13.68
N LEU A 253 -7.00 5.84 -12.59
CA LEU A 253 -6.69 7.26 -12.43
C LEU A 253 -5.64 7.70 -13.47
N PRO A 254 -5.81 8.87 -14.11
CA PRO A 254 -4.84 9.37 -15.10
C PRO A 254 -3.42 9.54 -14.54
N SER A 255 -3.31 9.82 -13.24
CA SER A 255 -2.06 10.04 -12.55
C SER A 255 -1.44 8.76 -11.97
N PHE A 256 -2.08 7.60 -12.09
CA PHE A 256 -1.65 6.42 -11.33
C PHE A 256 -0.28 5.87 -11.78
N ILE A 257 0.65 5.80 -10.83
CA ILE A 257 1.89 5.04 -10.95
C ILE A 257 1.80 3.82 -10.02
N LYS A 258 2.16 2.65 -10.54
CA LYS A 258 2.10 1.37 -9.81
C LYS A 258 3.40 1.08 -9.07
N ASP A 259 4.52 1.28 -9.75
CA ASP A 259 5.87 0.99 -9.30
C ASP A 259 6.88 1.69 -10.23
N THR A 260 8.17 1.51 -9.94
CA THR A 260 9.25 2.12 -10.74
C THR A 260 9.23 1.65 -12.19
N THR A 261 8.98 0.37 -12.44
CA THR A 261 8.94 -0.20 -13.79
C THR A 261 7.82 0.44 -14.60
N HIS A 262 6.63 0.59 -14.00
CA HIS A 262 5.52 1.29 -14.61
C HIS A 262 5.90 2.75 -14.92
N LEU A 263 6.53 3.47 -13.98
CA LEU A 263 7.00 4.83 -14.22
C LEU A 263 7.97 4.92 -15.41
N LEU A 264 8.98 4.04 -15.46
CA LEU A 264 9.95 4.03 -16.57
C LEU A 264 9.25 3.85 -17.91
N SER A 265 8.32 2.88 -17.99
CA SER A 265 7.52 2.65 -19.20
C SER A 265 6.68 3.86 -19.61
N LEU A 266 6.04 4.56 -18.65
CA LEU A 266 5.25 5.76 -18.93
C LEU A 266 6.09 6.95 -19.41
N THR A 267 7.38 6.98 -19.04
CA THR A 267 8.28 8.10 -19.35
C THR A 267 9.23 7.84 -20.52
N ALA A 268 9.23 6.63 -21.08
CA ALA A 268 10.19 6.21 -22.10
C ALA A 268 10.10 7.05 -23.39
N ASP A 269 8.89 7.40 -23.80
CA ASP A 269 8.64 8.10 -25.07
C ASP A 269 8.75 9.63 -24.99
N TYR A 270 9.08 10.20 -23.83
CA TYR A 270 9.17 11.67 -23.69
C TYR A 270 10.48 12.22 -24.27
N GLU A 271 10.35 13.16 -25.20
CA GLU A 271 11.48 13.97 -25.65
C GLU A 271 11.81 15.05 -24.61
N TRP A 272 13.00 14.98 -24.03
CA TRP A 272 13.47 15.89 -22.97
C TRP A 272 13.85 17.29 -23.49
N THR A 273 13.64 17.56 -24.76
CA THR A 273 13.99 18.81 -25.45
C THR A 273 13.15 19.99 -25.03
N ASP A 274 11.92 19.78 -24.57
CA ASP A 274 10.99 20.86 -24.23
C ASP A 274 10.76 21.01 -22.71
N VAL A 275 11.25 20.07 -21.90
CA VAL A 275 11.09 20.13 -20.44
C VAL A 275 12.05 21.15 -19.83
N HIS A 276 11.51 22.19 -19.18
CA HIS A 276 12.32 23.18 -18.48
C HIS A 276 12.68 22.75 -17.05
N PHE A 277 11.71 22.17 -16.34
CA PHE A 277 11.87 21.77 -14.95
C PHE A 277 11.35 20.35 -14.71
N LEU A 278 12.16 19.57 -14.00
CA LEU A 278 11.77 18.33 -13.37
C LEU A 278 11.40 18.62 -11.92
N VAL A 279 10.16 18.35 -11.55
CA VAL A 279 9.62 18.70 -10.24
C VAL A 279 9.15 17.44 -9.54
N THR A 280 9.53 17.30 -8.28
CA THR A 280 8.92 16.31 -7.38
C THR A 280 8.10 17.04 -6.34
N LEU A 281 6.86 16.60 -6.13
CA LEU A 281 6.00 17.10 -5.07
C LEU A 281 5.73 15.98 -4.07
N ASP A 282 5.69 16.31 -2.79
CA ASP A 282 5.36 15.39 -1.70
C ASP A 282 4.18 15.94 -0.92
N VAL A 283 3.12 15.14 -0.79
CA VAL A 283 1.95 15.49 0.01
C VAL A 283 2.27 15.29 1.48
N THR A 284 2.22 16.38 2.24
CA THR A 284 2.52 16.35 3.68
C THR A 284 1.47 15.54 4.43
N SER A 285 1.90 14.43 5.04
CA SER A 285 1.09 13.63 5.97
C SER A 285 -0.27 13.19 5.41
N LEU A 286 -0.30 12.76 4.14
CA LEU A 286 -1.52 12.44 3.38
C LEU A 286 -2.57 11.69 4.21
N TYR A 287 -2.27 10.49 4.70
CA TYR A 287 -3.23 9.63 5.41
C TYR A 287 -3.91 10.30 6.61
N THR A 288 -3.16 11.07 7.41
CA THR A 288 -3.71 11.76 8.60
C THR A 288 -4.45 13.04 8.24
N CYS A 289 -4.14 13.64 7.09
CA CYS A 289 -4.71 14.92 6.67
C CYS A 289 -6.05 14.77 5.94
N ILE A 290 -6.39 13.58 5.41
CA ILE A 290 -7.65 13.36 4.69
C ILE A 290 -8.84 13.56 5.64
N PRO A 291 -9.67 14.60 5.42
CA PRO A 291 -10.89 14.80 6.20
C PRO A 291 -11.91 13.70 5.87
N LYS A 292 -12.55 13.10 6.88
CA LYS A 292 -13.44 11.93 6.68
C LYS A 292 -14.57 12.23 5.69
N LYS A 293 -15.27 13.35 5.85
CA LYS A 293 -16.44 13.71 5.04
C LYS A 293 -16.05 13.90 3.57
N GLU A 294 -14.99 14.66 3.32
CA GLU A 294 -14.45 14.95 1.99
C GLU A 294 -13.88 13.68 1.35
N GLY A 295 -13.24 12.82 2.14
CA GLY A 295 -12.77 11.49 1.73
C GLY A 295 -13.91 10.61 1.23
N LEU A 296 -14.99 10.49 2.00
CA LEU A 296 -16.18 9.73 1.60
C LEU A 296 -16.83 10.31 0.33
N ALA A 297 -16.91 11.63 0.23
CA ALA A 297 -17.42 12.30 -0.97
C ALA A 297 -16.57 11.98 -2.21
N ALA A 298 -15.24 11.93 -2.06
CA ALA A 298 -14.34 11.53 -3.15
C ALA A 298 -14.58 10.08 -3.59
N ILE A 299 -14.73 9.14 -2.65
CA ILE A 299 -15.06 7.75 -3.02
C ILE A 299 -16.42 7.67 -3.73
N ARG A 300 -17.42 8.39 -3.21
CA ARG A 300 -18.75 8.44 -3.79
C ARG A 300 -18.70 8.91 -5.25
N PHE A 301 -17.92 9.95 -5.54
CA PHE A 301 -17.71 10.46 -6.90
C PHE A 301 -17.24 9.39 -7.89
N PHE A 302 -16.36 8.46 -7.48
CA PHE A 302 -15.93 7.35 -8.35
C PHE A 302 -16.97 6.23 -8.44
N LEU A 303 -17.60 5.87 -7.32
CA LEU A 303 -18.64 4.84 -7.30
C LEU A 303 -19.88 5.21 -8.13
N ASP A 304 -20.21 6.49 -8.22
CA ASP A 304 -21.31 7.01 -9.03
C ASP A 304 -21.05 6.94 -10.54
N LYS A 305 -19.81 6.62 -10.96
CA LYS A 305 -19.48 6.35 -12.38
C LYS A 305 -19.85 4.93 -12.81
N ARG A 306 -20.23 4.06 -11.88
CA ARG A 306 -20.72 2.71 -12.19
C ARG A 306 -22.11 2.80 -12.80
N ASP A 307 -22.50 1.75 -13.50
CA ASP A 307 -23.86 1.62 -14.02
C ASP A 307 -24.90 1.71 -12.88
N ALA A 308 -26.06 2.30 -13.16
CA ALA A 308 -27.15 2.49 -12.22
C ALA A 308 -27.63 1.18 -11.57
N MET A 309 -27.47 0.03 -12.25
CA MET A 309 -27.78 -1.29 -11.69
C MET A 309 -26.96 -1.62 -10.43
N PHE A 310 -25.81 -0.96 -10.24
CA PHE A 310 -24.93 -1.15 -9.08
C PHE A 310 -25.15 -0.13 -7.96
N LEU A 311 -26.17 0.74 -8.05
CA LEU A 311 -26.41 1.80 -7.07
C LEU A 311 -26.52 1.26 -5.63
N GLU A 312 -27.32 0.21 -5.42
CA GLU A 312 -27.49 -0.39 -4.09
C GLU A 312 -26.20 -1.03 -3.56
N HIS A 313 -25.40 -1.63 -4.45
CA HIS A 313 -24.08 -2.14 -4.07
C HIS A 313 -23.11 -1.01 -3.71
N SER A 314 -23.11 0.09 -4.47
CA SER A 314 -22.31 1.28 -4.15
C SER A 314 -22.73 1.91 -2.81
N ASN A 315 -24.03 1.96 -2.51
CA ASN A 315 -24.54 2.40 -1.21
C ASN A 315 -24.05 1.49 -0.09
N MET A 316 -24.12 0.16 -0.29
CA MET A 316 -23.59 -0.82 0.66
C MET A 316 -22.09 -0.65 0.89
N LEU A 317 -21.28 -0.47 -0.16
CA LEU A 317 -19.84 -0.20 -0.03
C LEU A 317 -19.57 1.08 0.78
N MET A 318 -20.32 2.16 0.53
CA MET A 318 -20.20 3.40 1.30
C MET A 318 -20.53 3.20 2.79
N ASP A 319 -21.53 2.37 3.10
CA ASP A 319 -21.88 2.03 4.48
C ASP A 319 -20.77 1.20 5.15
N LEU A 320 -20.18 0.23 4.44
CA LEU A 320 -19.04 -0.55 4.94
C LEU A 320 -17.80 0.33 5.15
N ILE A 321 -17.50 1.25 4.23
CA ILE A 321 -16.38 2.20 4.37
C ILE A 321 -16.58 3.08 5.59
N ASN A 322 -17.78 3.62 5.80
CA ASN A 322 -18.11 4.38 7.01
C ASN A 322 -17.88 3.54 8.27
N LEU A 323 -18.37 2.30 8.28
CA LEU A 323 -18.22 1.38 9.41
C LEU A 323 -16.75 1.10 9.75
N VAL A 324 -15.89 0.89 8.75
CA VAL A 324 -14.45 0.71 8.97
C VAL A 324 -13.81 2.01 9.47
N MET A 325 -14.12 3.15 8.85
CA MET A 325 -13.57 4.46 9.22
C MET A 325 -13.95 4.89 10.65
N ASP A 326 -15.18 4.60 11.10
CA ASP A 326 -15.64 4.91 12.47
C ASP A 326 -15.03 4.00 13.54
N ASN A 327 -14.51 2.84 13.11
CA ASN A 327 -13.97 1.82 13.99
C ASN A 327 -12.47 1.60 13.78
N ASN A 328 -11.74 2.68 13.45
CA ASN A 328 -10.29 2.75 13.50
C ASN A 328 -9.80 2.80 14.95
N ILE A 329 -9.87 1.65 15.63
CA ILE A 329 -9.50 1.49 17.04
C ILE A 329 -8.18 0.75 17.19
N PHE A 330 -7.50 0.95 18.31
CA PHE A 330 -6.32 0.19 18.68
C PHE A 330 -6.08 0.23 20.19
N LEU A 331 -5.32 -0.74 20.67
CA LEU A 331 -4.84 -0.87 22.03
C LEU A 331 -3.40 -0.35 22.12
N HIS A 332 -3.12 0.44 23.15
CA HIS A 332 -1.79 0.92 23.51
C HIS A 332 -1.65 0.96 25.03
N GLU A 333 -0.64 0.28 25.58
CA GLU A 333 -0.36 0.20 27.03
C GLU A 333 -1.63 -0.03 27.88
N GLY A 334 -2.44 -1.02 27.48
CA GLY A 334 -3.69 -1.40 28.16
C GLY A 334 -4.87 -0.44 28.00
N SER A 335 -4.69 0.68 27.29
CA SER A 335 -5.72 1.68 27.02
C SER A 335 -6.23 1.60 25.57
N TRP A 336 -7.54 1.75 25.39
CA TRP A 336 -8.17 1.79 24.07
C TRP A 336 -8.19 3.21 23.50
N TYR A 337 -7.89 3.33 22.21
CA TYR A 337 -7.94 4.59 21.47
C TYR A 337 -8.71 4.40 20.17
N ARG A 338 -9.26 5.50 19.66
CA ARG A 338 -9.87 5.62 18.33
C ARG A 338 -9.22 6.77 17.58
N GLN A 339 -8.81 6.52 16.34
CA GLN A 339 -8.42 7.58 15.41
C GLN A 339 -9.67 8.26 14.84
N GLN A 340 -9.77 9.59 15.01
CA GLN A 340 -10.93 10.40 14.58
C GLN A 340 -10.72 11.08 13.24
N GLN A 341 -9.47 11.36 12.87
CA GLN A 341 -9.11 12.07 11.65
C GLN A 341 -8.16 11.25 10.78
N GLY A 342 -8.31 11.37 9.47
CA GLY A 342 -7.55 10.62 8.50
C GLY A 342 -8.08 9.20 8.31
N VAL A 343 -7.31 8.40 7.58
CA VAL A 343 -7.54 6.97 7.37
C VAL A 343 -6.42 6.18 8.05
N ALA A 344 -6.80 5.09 8.72
CA ALA A 344 -5.86 4.27 9.50
C ALA A 344 -4.72 3.73 8.63
N MET A 345 -3.48 4.09 8.98
CA MET A 345 -2.32 3.47 8.35
C MET A 345 -2.23 2.01 8.80
N GLY A 346 -2.32 1.07 7.85
CA GLY A 346 -2.28 -0.37 8.11
C GLY A 346 -3.55 -1.13 7.69
N ALA A 347 -4.67 -0.43 7.46
CA ALA A 347 -5.83 -1.06 6.85
C ALA A 347 -5.63 -1.21 5.33
N ARG A 348 -6.14 -2.32 4.77
CA ARG A 348 -5.92 -2.72 3.37
C ARG A 348 -6.51 -1.74 2.36
N PHE A 349 -7.68 -1.17 2.65
CA PHE A 349 -8.34 -0.23 1.74
C PHE A 349 -7.74 1.18 1.77
N SER A 350 -6.90 1.48 2.76
CA SER A 350 -6.42 2.84 3.01
C SER A 350 -5.57 3.41 1.87
N PRO A 351 -4.67 2.66 1.22
CA PRO A 351 -3.98 3.12 0.01
C PRO A 351 -4.95 3.46 -1.12
N SER A 352 -5.95 2.63 -1.38
CA SER A 352 -6.96 2.91 -2.40
C SER A 352 -7.77 4.15 -2.05
N PHE A 353 -8.18 4.29 -0.80
CA PHE A 353 -8.90 5.46 -0.31
C PHE A 353 -8.10 6.75 -0.51
N ALA A 354 -6.80 6.74 -0.15
CA ALA A 354 -5.91 7.88 -0.33
C ALA A 354 -5.68 8.21 -1.81
N ASN A 355 -5.48 7.20 -2.66
CA ASN A 355 -5.32 7.40 -4.10
C ASN A 355 -6.56 8.01 -4.75
N LEU A 356 -7.75 7.52 -4.41
CA LEU A 356 -9.01 8.07 -4.92
C LEU A 356 -9.28 9.48 -4.39
N TYR A 357 -8.93 9.76 -3.13
CA TYR A 357 -9.01 11.12 -2.60
C TYR A 357 -8.14 12.10 -3.41
N MET A 358 -6.89 11.72 -3.67
CA MET A 358 -5.99 12.51 -4.51
C MET A 358 -6.46 12.58 -5.97
N GLY A 359 -6.97 11.49 -6.54
CA GLY A 359 -7.56 11.50 -7.88
C GLY A 359 -8.75 12.44 -8.01
N HIS A 360 -9.58 12.54 -6.95
CA HIS A 360 -10.66 13.51 -6.89
C HIS A 360 -10.15 14.95 -6.79
N PHE A 361 -9.10 15.19 -6.01
CA PHE A 361 -8.42 16.49 -5.93
C PHE A 361 -7.84 16.92 -7.28
N GLU A 362 -7.09 16.03 -7.94
CA GLU A 362 -6.46 16.25 -9.24
C GLU A 362 -7.50 16.51 -10.33
N HIS A 363 -8.62 15.79 -10.30
CA HIS A 363 -9.74 16.03 -11.21
C HIS A 363 -10.27 17.45 -11.13
N HIS A 364 -10.43 17.97 -9.91
CA HIS A 364 -10.91 19.32 -9.71
C HIS A 364 -9.86 20.37 -10.09
N HIS A 365 -8.61 20.22 -9.64
CA HIS A 365 -7.62 21.30 -9.72
C HIS A 365 -6.73 21.26 -10.95
N LEU A 366 -6.62 20.11 -11.63
CA LEU A 366 -5.76 19.96 -12.80
C LEU A 366 -6.57 19.73 -14.08
N TRP A 367 -7.54 18.81 -14.03
CA TRP A 367 -8.20 18.34 -15.25
C TRP A 367 -9.49 19.10 -15.62
N THR A 368 -10.19 19.71 -14.66
CA THR A 368 -11.50 20.36 -14.95
C THR A 368 -11.57 21.86 -14.61
N LYS A 369 -11.18 22.25 -13.39
CA LYS A 369 -11.29 23.65 -12.91
C LYS A 369 -9.94 24.33 -12.70
N GLY A 370 -8.84 23.67 -13.11
CA GLY A 370 -7.51 24.25 -13.02
C GLY A 370 -7.36 25.51 -13.87
N PRO A 371 -6.55 26.52 -13.46
CA PRO A 371 -6.30 27.70 -14.26
C PRO A 371 -5.61 27.29 -15.57
N PRO A 372 -6.25 27.45 -16.75
CA PRO A 372 -5.68 26.96 -18.00
C PRO A 372 -4.31 27.56 -18.32
N ALA A 373 -4.11 28.83 -17.93
CA ALA A 373 -2.84 29.54 -18.05
C ALA A 373 -1.68 28.86 -17.31
N LEU A 374 -1.96 28.04 -16.29
CA LEU A 374 -0.96 27.29 -15.54
C LEU A 374 -0.95 25.82 -15.97
N THR A 375 -2.12 25.17 -16.06
CA THR A 375 -2.19 23.72 -16.32
C THR A 375 -1.73 23.34 -17.73
N GLN A 376 -1.79 24.25 -18.72
CA GLN A 376 -1.26 24.02 -20.07
C GLN A 376 0.25 23.74 -20.12
N HIS A 377 1.00 24.10 -19.07
CA HIS A 377 2.45 23.89 -19.00
C HIS A 377 2.83 22.55 -18.35
N ILE A 378 1.85 21.77 -17.89
CA ILE A 378 2.05 20.42 -17.37
C ILE A 378 2.21 19.48 -18.56
N LEU A 379 3.44 19.00 -18.80
CA LEU A 379 3.69 17.98 -19.81
C LEU A 379 3.31 16.60 -19.29
N TYR A 380 3.68 16.29 -18.05
CA TYR A 380 3.39 15.02 -17.39
C TYR A 380 3.07 15.26 -15.91
N TRP A 381 2.07 14.54 -15.39
CA TRP A 381 1.72 14.49 -13.97
C TRP A 381 1.46 13.04 -13.58
N GLY A 382 2.43 12.42 -12.92
CA GLY A 382 2.33 11.05 -12.41
C GLY A 382 2.43 11.03 -10.90
N ARG A 383 1.69 10.13 -10.24
CA ARG A 383 1.60 10.04 -8.80
C ARG A 383 1.70 8.60 -8.29
N TYR A 384 2.63 8.39 -7.37
CA TYR A 384 2.73 7.19 -6.54
C TYR A 384 2.26 7.52 -5.12
N ILE A 385 0.97 7.30 -4.83
CA ILE A 385 0.34 7.63 -3.54
C ILE A 385 0.50 9.12 -3.19
N ASP A 386 1.50 9.50 -2.37
CA ASP A 386 1.82 10.85 -1.89
C ASP A 386 2.92 11.54 -2.71
N ASP A 387 3.62 10.80 -3.55
CA ASP A 387 4.68 11.27 -4.44
C ASP A 387 4.15 11.68 -5.79
N VAL A 388 4.43 12.91 -6.21
CA VAL A 388 4.15 13.37 -7.56
C VAL A 388 5.43 13.64 -8.32
N LEU A 389 5.49 13.16 -9.56
CA LEU A 389 6.44 13.54 -10.58
C LEU A 389 5.76 14.46 -11.59
N LEU A 390 6.34 15.64 -11.79
CA LEU A 390 5.84 16.67 -12.70
C LEU A 390 6.92 17.08 -13.70
N PHE A 391 6.61 16.99 -14.99
CA PHE A 391 7.41 17.56 -16.07
C PHE A 391 6.78 18.88 -16.50
N TRP A 392 7.54 19.97 -16.44
CA TRP A 392 7.02 21.33 -16.60
C TRP A 392 7.69 22.08 -17.76
N LEU A 393 6.86 22.62 -18.65
CA LEU A 393 7.26 23.39 -19.85
C LEU A 393 7.28 24.91 -19.61
N GLY A 394 6.67 25.39 -18.54
CA GLY A 394 6.55 26.83 -18.28
C GLY A 394 7.81 27.43 -17.64
N ASP A 395 7.75 28.72 -17.36
CA ASP A 395 8.77 29.41 -16.57
C ASP A 395 8.65 29.09 -15.07
N ARG A 396 9.67 29.50 -14.29
CA ARG A 396 9.73 29.27 -12.86
C ARG A 396 8.64 30.00 -12.08
N MET A 397 8.30 31.23 -12.45
CA MET A 397 7.27 32.01 -11.76
C MET A 397 5.89 31.39 -11.95
N SER A 398 5.59 30.89 -13.15
CA SER A 398 4.36 30.16 -13.43
C SER A 398 4.28 28.84 -12.67
N LEU A 399 5.40 28.12 -12.52
CA LEU A 399 5.46 26.92 -11.68
C LEU A 399 5.18 27.23 -10.20
N ASP A 400 5.85 28.24 -9.65
CA ASP A 400 5.66 28.63 -8.24
C ASP A 400 4.19 29.06 -7.99
N ARG A 401 3.55 29.74 -8.97
CA ARG A 401 2.12 30.07 -8.93
C ARG A 401 1.22 28.85 -8.97
N LEU A 402 1.54 27.83 -9.78
CA LEU A 402 0.80 26.57 -9.78
C LEU A 402 0.87 25.91 -8.41
N ILE A 403 2.08 25.78 -7.84
CA ILE A 403 2.28 25.15 -6.53
C ILE A 403 1.52 25.94 -5.44
N GLN A 404 1.58 27.27 -5.48
CA GLN A 404 0.83 28.12 -4.55
C GLN A 404 -0.68 27.91 -4.70
N TYR A 405 -1.20 27.86 -5.93
CA TYR A 405 -2.60 27.56 -6.20
C TYR A 405 -3.00 26.20 -5.64
N LEU A 406 -2.21 25.15 -5.89
CA LEU A 406 -2.48 23.80 -5.40
C LEU A 406 -2.47 23.73 -3.87
N ASN A 407 -1.68 24.55 -3.18
CA ASN A 407 -1.61 24.62 -1.73
C ASN A 407 -2.73 25.44 -1.07
N VAL A 408 -3.54 26.16 -1.85
CA VAL A 408 -4.72 26.88 -1.35
C VAL A 408 -5.97 26.15 -1.82
N ASN A 409 -6.39 25.16 -1.04
CA ASN A 409 -7.50 24.28 -1.41
C ASN A 409 -8.39 23.91 -0.21
N SER A 410 -9.58 23.40 -0.51
CA SER A 410 -10.54 22.90 0.48
C SER A 410 -10.33 21.44 0.89
N TYR A 411 -9.31 20.77 0.36
CA TYR A 411 -9.02 19.35 0.57
C TYR A 411 -8.03 19.11 1.72
N ASN A 412 -7.56 20.16 2.39
CA ASN A 412 -6.53 20.06 3.43
C ASN A 412 -5.25 19.36 2.93
N ILE A 413 -4.93 19.49 1.64
CA ILE A 413 -3.73 18.94 1.01
C ILE A 413 -2.66 20.03 0.93
N HIS A 414 -1.44 19.68 1.31
CA HIS A 414 -0.29 20.58 1.23
C HIS A 414 0.88 19.86 0.58
N PHE A 415 1.38 20.43 -0.51
CA PHE A 415 2.54 19.97 -1.25
C PHE A 415 3.79 20.71 -0.80
N THR A 416 4.85 19.94 -0.59
CA THR A 416 6.23 20.43 -0.62
C THR A 416 6.85 20.10 -1.96
N SER A 417 7.76 20.93 -2.46
CA SER A 417 8.34 20.77 -3.79
C SER A 417 9.86 20.71 -3.75
N ASN A 418 10.43 19.92 -4.66
CA ASN A 418 11.84 19.98 -5.02
C ASN A 418 11.93 20.11 -6.55
N ILE A 419 12.60 21.17 -6.98
CA ILE A 419 12.63 21.64 -8.37
C ILE A 419 14.06 21.53 -8.88
N SER A 420 14.24 20.74 -9.94
CA SER A 420 15.51 20.60 -10.64
C SER A 420 15.40 21.22 -12.04
N SER A 421 16.34 22.10 -12.39
CA SER A 421 16.46 22.63 -13.75
C SER A 421 17.18 21.65 -14.67
N ARG A 422 16.77 21.60 -15.94
CA ARG A 422 17.35 20.72 -16.98
C ARG A 422 18.89 20.73 -17.07
N LEU A 423 19.56 21.84 -16.73
CA LEU A 423 21.02 21.95 -16.73
C LEU A 423 21.72 20.85 -15.90
N PHE A 424 21.07 20.27 -14.88
CA PHE A 424 21.65 19.21 -14.05
C PHE A 424 21.40 17.77 -14.56
N LEU A 425 20.42 17.56 -15.46
CA LEU A 425 20.15 16.25 -16.05
C LEU A 425 21.17 15.91 -17.14
N VAL A 426 21.57 16.90 -17.94
CA VAL A 426 22.58 16.75 -19.01
C VAL A 426 23.99 16.55 -18.44
N TYR A 427 24.32 17.22 -17.32
CA TYR A 427 25.68 17.19 -16.75
C TYR A 427 26.11 15.84 -16.16
N ARG A 428 25.16 14.94 -15.87
CA ARG A 428 25.47 13.56 -15.45
C ARG A 428 25.39 12.55 -16.61
N TYR A 429 24.96 12.98 -17.79
CA TYR A 429 24.95 12.17 -19.03
C TYR A 429 26.21 12.37 -19.90
N CYS A 430 26.97 13.44 -19.65
CA CYS A 430 28.33 13.60 -20.18
C CYS A 430 29.36 13.00 -19.22
N GLY A 431 29.29 11.69 -19.00
CA GLY A 431 30.45 10.90 -18.62
C GLY A 431 31.33 10.78 -19.85
N THR A 432 32.37 11.60 -19.89
CA THR A 432 33.41 11.64 -20.91
C THR A 432 33.89 10.24 -21.31
N GLY A 433 33.82 9.94 -22.61
CA GLY A 433 34.64 8.90 -23.20
C GLY A 433 36.13 9.22 -23.04
N CYS A 434 36.88 8.22 -22.62
CA CYS A 434 38.22 7.88 -23.08
C CYS A 434 38.33 6.35 -23.04
#